data_AF-Q937U8-F1
#
_entry.id   AF-Q937U8-F1
#
_cell.length_a   1.000
_cell.length_b   1.000
_cell.length_c   1.000
_cell.angle_alpha   90.00
_cell.angle_beta   90.00
_cell.angle_gamma   90.00
#
_symmetry.space_group_name_H-M   'P 1'
#
loop_
_entity.id
_entity.type
_entity.pdbx_description
1 polymer ?
#
loop_
_entity_poly.entity_id
_entity_poly.type
_entity_poly.pdbx_seq_one_letter_code
_entity_poly.pdbx_strand_id
1 'polypeptide(L)'
;TCTLSKWQKQKLDKLIDPFVDNRKTPLAWLRELPGQSSPEAFLKVIKRLEYIRELKLEINTEQIHPNRLLQLSRIGARYEPHSFRRFKEMKKYAILVAYLVTL
;
A
#
# COMPACT_ATOMS: atom_id res chain seq x y z
N THR A 1 -20.36 6.31 -3.19
CA THR A 1 -18.98 6.12 -3.71
C THR A 1 -18.01 6.69 -2.69
N CYS A 2 -17.21 5.86 -2.01
CA CYS A 2 -16.21 6.38 -1.07
C CYS A 2 -15.11 7.11 -1.85
N THR A 3 -15.02 8.42 -1.69
CA THR A 3 -13.97 9.25 -2.28
C THR A 3 -12.83 9.41 -1.28
N LEU A 4 -11.59 9.11 -1.70
CA LEU A 4 -10.41 9.33 -0.87
C LEU A 4 -10.28 10.80 -0.49
N SER A 5 -10.15 11.07 0.81
CA SER A 5 -9.85 12.40 1.32
C SER A 5 -8.50 12.90 0.81
N LYS A 6 -8.31 14.23 0.79
CA LYS A 6 -7.03 14.85 0.42
C LYS A 6 -5.87 14.32 1.27
N TRP A 7 -6.11 14.10 2.56
CA TRP A 7 -5.11 13.55 3.47
C TRP A 7 -4.71 12.11 3.13
N GLN A 8 -5.69 11.25 2.83
CA GLN A 8 -5.42 9.87 2.37
C GLN A 8 -4.63 9.86 1.07
N LYS A 9 -4.99 10.71 0.09
CA LYS A 9 -4.22 10.84 -1.16
C LYS A 9 -2.77 11.25 -0.91
N GLN A 10 -2.54 12.24 -0.05
CA GLN A 10 -1.18 12.67 0.32
C GLN A 10 -0.39 11.54 1.00
N LYS A 11 -1.02 10.74 1.87
CA LYS A 11 -0.37 9.58 2.49
C LYS A 11 -0.05 8.48 1.47
N LEU A 12 -0.95 8.22 0.52
CA LEU A 12 -0.72 7.29 -0.58
C LEU A 12 0.40 7.76 -1.51
N ASP A 13 0.53 9.07 -1.74
CA ASP A 13 1.66 9.62 -2.49
C ASP A 13 2.98 9.45 -1.75
N LYS A 14 2.98 9.62 -0.42
CA LYS A 14 4.18 9.34 0.39
C LYS A 14 4.63 7.89 0.32
N LEU A 15 3.77 6.92 -0.02
CA LEU A 15 4.17 5.52 -0.18
C LEU A 15 5.18 5.32 -1.31
N ILE A 16 5.12 6.16 -2.35
CA ILE A 16 5.95 6.04 -3.55
C ILE A 16 7.19 6.93 -3.48
N ASP A 17 7.29 7.77 -2.45
CA ASP A 17 8.45 8.61 -2.18
C ASP A 17 9.36 7.96 -1.13
N PRO A 18 10.69 8.09 -1.25
CA PRO A 18 11.62 7.51 -0.30
C PRO A 18 11.45 8.14 1.09
N PHE A 19 11.70 7.37 2.14
CA PHE A 19 11.86 7.94 3.47
C PHE A 19 13.02 8.96 3.46
N VAL A 20 12.92 10.01 4.26
CA VAL A 20 13.96 11.07 4.33
C VAL A 20 15.33 10.50 4.70
N ASP A 21 15.33 9.50 5.57
CA ASP A 21 16.54 8.92 6.16
C ASP A 21 17.04 7.67 5.41
N ASN A 22 16.19 7.07 4.58
CA ASN A 22 16.48 5.81 3.93
C ASN A 22 15.97 5.87 2.49
N ARG A 23 16.84 5.63 1.50
CA ARG A 23 16.51 5.67 0.05
C ARG A 23 15.42 4.67 -0.38
N LYS A 24 14.82 3.95 0.56
CA LYS A 24 13.74 2.98 0.40
C LYS A 24 12.40 3.68 0.57
N THR A 25 11.45 3.39 -0.30
CA THR A 25 10.08 3.89 -0.19
C THR A 25 9.28 3.06 0.81
N PRO A 26 8.24 3.62 1.46
CA PRO A 26 7.33 2.84 2.30
C PRO A 26 6.71 1.67 1.54
N LEU A 27 6.40 1.83 0.24
CA LEU A 27 5.89 0.74 -0.59
C LEU A 27 6.92 -0.40 -0.72
N ALA A 28 8.19 -0.08 -0.92
CA ALA A 28 9.24 -1.10 -0.99
C ALA A 28 9.49 -1.77 0.36
N TRP A 29 9.33 -1.05 1.47
CA TRP A 29 9.40 -1.60 2.83
C TRP A 29 8.22 -2.53 3.15
N LEU A 30 6.99 -2.14 2.79
CA LEU A 30 5.80 -2.98 2.94
C LEU A 30 5.85 -4.27 2.11
N ARG A 31 6.71 -4.34 1.09
CA ARG A 31 6.93 -5.54 0.27
C ARG A 31 7.94 -6.51 0.86
N GLU A 32 8.74 -6.09 1.83
CA GLU A 32 9.75 -6.98 2.41
C GLU A 32 9.08 -8.15 3.12
N LEU A 33 9.59 -9.35 2.89
CA LEU A 33 9.16 -10.51 3.66
C LEU A 33 9.76 -10.40 5.06
N PRO A 34 8.96 -10.54 6.14
CA PRO A 34 9.54 -10.77 7.44
C PRO A 34 10.38 -12.05 7.32
N GLY A 35 11.64 -11.99 7.73
CA GLY A 35 12.57 -13.12 7.64
C GLY A 35 12.16 -14.29 8.53
N GLN A 36 13.13 -15.02 9.07
CA GLN A 36 12.83 -16.15 9.96
C GLN A 36 11.98 -15.74 11.17
N SER A 37 11.10 -16.64 11.59
CA SER A 37 10.22 -16.50 12.76
C SER A 37 11.02 -16.18 14.00
N SER A 38 11.10 -14.90 14.33
CA SER A 38 11.85 -14.35 15.45
C SER A 38 11.03 -13.22 16.10
N PRO A 39 11.24 -12.93 17.39
CA PRO A 39 10.56 -11.81 18.06
C PRO A 39 10.73 -10.49 17.30
N GLU A 40 11.93 -10.25 16.74
CA GLU A 40 12.20 -9.05 15.95
C GLU A 40 11.42 -9.00 14.63
N ALA A 41 11.28 -10.14 13.94
CA ALA A 41 10.43 -10.23 12.75
C ALA A 41 8.96 -9.95 13.08
N PHE A 42 8.48 -10.40 14.24
CA PHE A 42 7.11 -10.11 14.70
C PHE A 42 6.89 -8.62 14.93
N LEU A 43 7.84 -7.92 15.58
CA LEU A 43 7.78 -6.47 15.75
C LEU A 43 7.74 -5.73 14.40
N LYS A 44 8.46 -6.21 13.38
CA LYS A 44 8.40 -5.64 12.02
C LYS A 44 7.02 -5.81 11.39
N VAL A 45 6.35 -6.95 11.63
CA VAL A 45 4.96 -7.18 11.17
C VAL A 45 4.00 -6.24 11.88
N ILE A 46 4.10 -6.07 13.21
CA ILE A 46 3.26 -5.13 13.97
C ILE A 46 3.37 -3.72 13.40
N LYS A 47 4.59 -3.21 13.22
CA LYS A 47 4.82 -1.87 12.66
C LYS A 47 4.16 -1.68 11.28
N ARG A 48 4.14 -2.73 10.44
CA ARG A 48 3.47 -2.69 9.13
C ARG A 48 1.95 -2.62 9.28
N LEU A 49 1.37 -3.42 10.17
CA LEU A 49 -0.07 -3.40 10.44
C LEU A 49 -0.51 -2.06 11.01
N GLU A 50 0.26 -1.48 11.94
CA GLU A 50 0.03 -0.14 12.48
C GLU A 50 0.06 0.91 11.37
N TYR A 51 1.10 0.88 10.52
CA TYR A 51 1.22 1.79 9.40
C TYR A 51 0.02 1.72 8.44
N ILE A 52 -0.45 0.52 8.10
CA ILE A 52 -1.63 0.33 7.23
C ILE A 52 -2.90 0.86 7.92
N ARG A 53 -3.10 0.56 9.21
CA ARG A 53 -4.25 1.03 9.99
C ARG A 53 -4.28 2.56 10.12
N GLU A 54 -3.13 3.19 10.28
CA GLU A 54 -3.02 4.65 10.33
C GLU A 54 -3.54 5.32 9.06
N LEU A 55 -3.48 4.66 7.89
CA LEU A 55 -4.01 5.21 6.64
C LEU A 55 -5.53 5.35 6.64
N LYS A 56 -6.24 4.72 7.59
CA LYS A 56 -7.70 4.79 7.76
C LYS A 56 -8.44 4.58 6.44
N LEU A 57 -8.05 3.54 5.70
CA LEU A 57 -8.64 3.20 4.40
C LEU A 57 -9.93 2.40 4.60
N GLU A 58 -11.00 3.08 5.01
CA GLU A 58 -12.34 2.49 5.10
C GLU A 58 -13.00 2.45 3.72
N ILE A 59 -12.64 1.43 2.95
CA ILE A 59 -13.06 1.30 1.56
C ILE A 59 -13.98 0.11 1.45
N ASN A 60 -15.25 0.38 1.10
CA ASN A 60 -16.19 -0.69 0.80
C ASN A 60 -15.77 -1.36 -0.53
N THR A 61 -15.32 -2.60 -0.42
CA THR A 61 -14.93 -3.46 -1.54
C THR A 61 -15.98 -4.54 -1.85
N GLU A 62 -17.12 -4.57 -1.16
CA GLU A 62 -18.15 -5.61 -1.28
C GLU A 62 -18.75 -5.67 -2.68
N GLN A 63 -18.81 -4.54 -3.37
CA GLN A 63 -19.29 -4.44 -4.76
C GLN A 63 -18.24 -4.86 -5.80
N ILE A 64 -17.00 -5.09 -5.39
CA ILE A 64 -15.90 -5.46 -6.27
C ILE A 64 -15.70 -6.97 -6.18
N HIS A 65 -15.73 -7.66 -7.33
CA HIS A 65 -15.45 -9.08 -7.36
C HIS A 65 -14.08 -9.40 -6.73
N PRO A 66 -13.97 -10.35 -5.78
CA PRO A 66 -12.73 -10.64 -5.04
C PRO A 66 -11.50 -10.90 -5.93
N ASN A 67 -11.66 -11.71 -6.99
CA ASN A 67 -10.59 -11.95 -7.96
C ASN A 67 -10.11 -10.68 -8.68
N ARG A 68 -11.00 -9.71 -8.92
CA ARG A 68 -10.61 -8.44 -9.55
C ARG A 68 -9.79 -7.59 -8.60
N LEU A 69 -10.18 -7.55 -7.32
CA LEU A 69 -9.41 -6.90 -6.26
C LEU A 69 -8.02 -7.54 -6.13
N LEU A 70 -7.95 -8.88 -6.13
CA LEU A 70 -6.70 -9.63 -6.06
C LEU A 70 -5.80 -9.39 -7.28
N GLN A 71 -6.37 -9.29 -8.49
CA GLN A 71 -5.61 -8.91 -9.69
C GLN A 71 -4.96 -7.53 -9.52
N LEU A 72 -5.72 -6.54 -9.05
CA LEU A 72 -5.20 -5.18 -8.81
C LEU A 72 -4.12 -5.17 -7.72
N SER A 73 -4.31 -5.94 -6.65
CA SER A 73 -3.29 -6.12 -5.60
C SER A 73 -2.00 -6.70 -6.16
N ARG A 74 -2.07 -7.78 -6.95
CA ARG A 74 -0.90 -8.39 -7.59
C ARG A 74 -0.19 -7.43 -8.53
N ILE A 75 -0.93 -6.58 -9.23
CA ILE A 75 -0.36 -5.52 -10.05
C ILE A 75 0.40 -4.52 -9.17
N GLY A 76 -0.20 -4.09 -8.05
CA GLY A 76 0.43 -3.18 -7.10
C GLY A 76 1.69 -3.75 -6.44
N ALA A 77 1.68 -5.05 -6.12
CA ALA A 77 2.82 -5.78 -5.59
C ALA A 77 3.98 -5.92 -6.58
N ARG A 78 3.74 -5.80 -7.89
CA ARG A 78 4.78 -5.93 -8.93
C ARG A 78 5.42 -4.60 -9.28
N TYR A 79 4.64 -3.54 -9.41
CA TYR A 79 5.16 -2.24 -9.86
C TYR A 79 6.16 -1.63 -8.87
N GLU A 80 7.18 -0.98 -9.44
CA GLU A 80 8.11 -0.16 -8.67
C GLU A 80 7.51 1.23 -8.35
N PRO A 81 7.93 1.87 -7.25
CA PRO A 81 7.47 3.20 -6.87
C PRO A 81 7.53 4.24 -8.01
N HIS A 82 8.60 4.21 -8.80
CA HIS A 82 8.77 5.14 -9.92
C HIS A 82 7.69 4.97 -11.01
N SER A 83 7.18 3.75 -11.20
CA SER A 83 6.16 3.44 -12.22
C SER A 83 4.83 4.10 -11.87
N PHE A 84 4.47 4.15 -10.58
CA PHE A 84 3.25 4.80 -10.10
C PHE A 84 3.21 6.30 -10.38
N ARG A 85 4.38 6.97 -10.42
CA ARG A 85 4.46 8.41 -10.74
C ARG A 85 3.98 8.74 -12.16
N ARG A 86 4.03 7.78 -13.09
CA ARG A 86 3.60 7.94 -14.48
C ARG A 86 2.10 7.67 -14.68
N PHE A 87 1.41 7.12 -13.68
CA PHE A 87 0.00 6.77 -13.81
C PHE A 87 -0.92 7.96 -13.51
N LYS A 88 -2.08 7.99 -14.19
CA LYS A 88 -3.19 8.87 -13.82
C LYS A 88 -3.62 8.61 -12.38
N GLU A 89 -4.00 9.66 -11.65
CA GLU A 89 -4.35 9.59 -10.22
C GLU A 89 -5.33 8.47 -9.88
N MET A 90 -6.44 8.34 -10.62
CA MET A 90 -7.44 7.29 -10.38
C MET A 90 -6.84 5.88 -10.45
N LYS A 91 -6.03 5.61 -11.48
CA LYS A 91 -5.37 4.31 -11.66
C LYS A 91 -4.33 4.06 -10.55
N LYS A 92 -3.54 5.08 -10.24
CA LYS A 92 -2.51 5.04 -9.19
C LYS A 92 -3.11 4.67 -7.85
N TYR A 93 -4.11 5.42 -7.39
CA TYR A 93 -4.73 5.17 -6.08
C TYR A 93 -5.51 3.86 -6.05
N ALA A 94 -6.22 3.50 -7.12
CA ALA A 94 -6.96 2.23 -7.15
C ALA A 94 -6.05 1.02 -6.95
N ILE A 95 -4.88 1.00 -7.60
CA ILE A 95 -3.91 -0.09 -7.47
C ILE A 95 -3.27 -0.09 -6.08
N LEU A 96 -2.84 1.09 -5.57
CA LEU A 96 -2.23 1.19 -4.24
C LEU A 96 -3.20 0.77 -3.13
N VAL A 97 -4.44 1.25 -3.19
CA VAL A 97 -5.50 0.86 -2.27
C VAL A 97 -5.75 -0.65 -2.32
N ALA A 98 -5.93 -1.21 -3.52
CA ALA A 98 -6.20 -2.64 -3.66
C ALA A 98 -5.07 -3.48 -3.07
N TYR A 99 -3.81 -3.05 -3.25
CA TYR A 99 -2.66 -3.69 -2.64
C TYR A 99 -2.67 -3.61 -1.11
N LEU A 100 -2.93 -2.45 -0.53
CA LEU A 100 -2.91 -2.24 0.93
C LEU A 100 -4.06 -2.95 1.66
N VAL A 101 -5.26 -3.01 1.05
CA VAL A 101 -6.43 -3.66 1.65
C VAL A 101 -6.31 -5.19 1.64
N THR A 102 -5.40 -5.74 0.82
CA THR A 102 -5.20 -7.19 0.68
C THR A 102 -3.89 -7.70 1.31
N LEU A 103 -3.13 -6.80 1.94
CA LEU A 103 -1.92 -7.08 2.72
C LEU A 103 -2.29 -7.63 4.11
#